data_AF-A0AAV6C0V9-F1
#
_entry.id   AF-A0AAV6C0V9-F1
#
_cell.length_a   1.000
_cell.length_b   1.000
_cell.length_c   1.000
_cell.angle_alpha   90.00
_cell.angle_beta   90.00
_cell.angle_gamma   90.00
#
_symmetry.space_group_name_H-M   'P 1'
#
loop_
_entity.id
_entity.type
_entity.pdbx_description
1 polymer ?
#
loop_
_entity_poly.entity_id
_entity_poly.type
_entity_poly.pdbx_seq_one_letter_code
_entity_poly.pdbx_strand_id
1 'polypeptide(L)'
;TALRRQALGRGVDPAGVSASELEGVLRRNRARWARNRLTRAGTRRAQHLGWPNTYTFTKSLGESILARHGRDLPVAVVRPSIVETSTRTPFSGWNEGVNTSGPLSYLLGTKFRQLPSNERKCLDVIPVDMVCRGMTLIAAALVERRQARLYQLATSASNPCDMRRSIELTGLAHRKHYRTQQGLDRWLKVKFESIPVSEQRYERLSIPMQKAVVSGINRAADSLGLKKKPLARQERDLIRTEKLIELYKPFILLNEHVFEAENARLLSAMLSPEEREAFGFEPEAIDWWDYWINIHIPALRRWCYPLMEGKPLEPRSPRELDWARATGSPVPAPVSHPDPQWRSS
;
A
#
# COMPACT_ATOMS: atom_id res chain seq x y z
N THR A 1 12.42 41.37 0.06
CA THR A 1 13.36 40.79 -0.93
C THR A 1 13.79 39.35 -0.59
N ALA A 2 14.17 39.05 0.65
CA ALA A 2 14.58 37.70 1.08
C ALA A 2 13.48 36.62 0.97
N LEU A 3 12.26 36.90 1.46
CA LEU A 3 11.11 35.99 1.34
C LEU A 3 10.69 35.74 -0.13
N ARG A 4 10.90 36.71 -1.03
CA ARG A 4 10.66 36.55 -2.48
C ARG A 4 11.66 35.57 -3.11
N ARG A 5 12.95 35.72 -2.82
CA ARG A 5 13.99 34.76 -3.25
C ARG A 5 13.74 33.35 -2.68
N GLN A 6 13.30 33.25 -1.43
CA GLN A 6 13.01 31.97 -0.80
C GLN A 6 11.76 31.30 -1.40
N ALA A 7 10.75 32.08 -1.81
CA ALA A 7 9.54 31.58 -2.44
C ALA A 7 9.76 31.08 -3.88
N LEU A 8 10.60 31.77 -4.66
CA LEU A 8 10.87 31.47 -6.07
C LEU A 8 11.92 30.36 -6.29
N GLY A 9 12.69 29.99 -5.26
CA GLY A 9 13.74 28.97 -5.34
C GLY A 9 15.08 29.53 -5.84
N ARG A 10 16.15 28.72 -5.74
CA ARG A 10 17.48 29.11 -6.24
C ARG A 10 17.47 29.14 -7.77
N GLY A 11 17.79 30.31 -8.36
CA GLY A 11 18.00 30.47 -9.80
C GLY A 11 16.95 31.27 -10.56
N VAL A 12 15.89 31.77 -9.90
CA VAL A 12 14.88 32.64 -10.54
C VAL A 12 15.17 34.09 -10.19
N ASP A 13 15.29 34.96 -11.20
CA ASP A 13 15.47 36.39 -11.02
C ASP A 13 14.17 37.01 -10.46
N PRO A 14 14.18 37.55 -9.23
CA PRO A 14 12.99 38.15 -8.62
C PRO A 14 12.48 39.41 -9.34
N ALA A 15 13.29 40.01 -10.22
CA ALA A 15 12.94 41.24 -10.94
C ALA A 15 12.04 40.99 -12.16
N GLY A 16 12.02 39.76 -12.72
CA GLY A 16 11.27 39.42 -13.93
C GLY A 16 9.94 38.68 -13.71
N VAL A 17 9.52 38.46 -12.46
CA VAL A 17 8.30 37.69 -12.13
C VAL A 17 7.14 38.63 -11.84
N SER A 18 5.99 38.40 -12.48
CA SER A 18 4.81 39.22 -12.27
C SER A 18 4.27 39.12 -10.84
N ALA A 19 3.57 40.16 -10.37
CA ALA A 19 3.02 40.19 -9.01
C ALA A 19 2.04 39.03 -8.75
N SER A 20 1.23 38.66 -9.76
CA SER A 20 0.26 37.56 -9.69
C SER A 20 0.93 36.18 -9.59
N GLU A 21 2.01 35.95 -10.34
CA GLU A 21 2.80 34.72 -10.24
C GLU A 21 3.44 34.55 -8.86
N LEU A 22 4.00 35.64 -8.33
CA LEU A 22 4.59 35.64 -6.99
C LEU A 22 3.53 35.34 -5.92
N GLU A 23 2.35 35.95 -6.01
CA GLU A 23 1.25 35.68 -5.09
C GLU A 23 0.78 34.22 -5.18
N GLY A 24 0.67 33.67 -6.39
CA GLY A 24 0.35 32.26 -6.61
C GLY A 24 1.38 31.32 -5.96
N VAL A 25 2.67 31.62 -6.08
CA VAL A 25 3.75 30.86 -5.43
C VAL A 25 3.65 30.96 -3.90
N LEU A 26 3.45 32.16 -3.36
CA LEU A 26 3.31 32.38 -1.92
C LEU A 26 2.09 31.63 -1.36
N ARG A 27 0.95 31.67 -2.04
CA ARG A 27 -0.26 30.92 -1.67
C ARG A 27 -0.01 29.42 -1.62
N ARG A 28 0.63 28.86 -2.66
CA ARG A 28 1.01 27.43 -2.70
C ARG A 28 1.97 27.05 -1.56
N ASN A 29 2.95 27.91 -1.29
CA ASN A 29 3.92 27.67 -0.22
C ASN A 29 3.28 27.75 1.17
N ARG A 30 2.38 28.71 1.42
CA ARG A 30 1.60 28.80 2.66
C ARG A 30 0.72 27.57 2.86
N ALA A 31 -0.01 27.14 1.82
CA ALA A 31 -0.84 25.94 1.88
C ALA A 31 -0.01 24.68 2.18
N ARG A 32 1.16 24.54 1.52
CA ARG A 32 2.10 23.44 1.78
C ARG A 32 2.65 23.48 3.21
N TRP A 33 3.02 24.66 3.70
CA TRP A 33 3.51 24.84 5.06
C TRP A 33 2.44 24.45 6.10
N ALA A 34 1.21 24.93 5.92
CA ALA A 34 0.09 24.62 6.79
C ALA A 34 -0.19 23.10 6.82
N ARG A 35 -0.26 22.48 5.63
CA ARG A 35 -0.42 21.03 5.49
C ARG A 35 0.67 20.26 6.23
N ASN A 36 1.95 20.62 6.02
CA ASN A 36 3.07 19.97 6.69
C ASN A 36 3.02 20.13 8.21
N ARG A 37 2.60 21.30 8.70
CA ARG A 37 2.45 21.55 10.14
C ARG A 37 1.34 20.67 10.74
N LEU A 38 0.20 20.56 10.06
CA LEU A 38 -0.91 19.70 10.46
C LEU A 38 -0.53 18.21 10.43
N THR A 39 0.14 17.75 9.37
CA THR A 39 0.66 16.37 9.31
C THR A 39 1.58 16.07 10.49
N ARG A 40 2.54 16.96 10.80
CA ARG A 40 3.44 16.78 11.95
C ARG A 40 2.69 16.77 13.29
N ALA A 41 1.70 17.64 13.45
CA ALA A 41 0.89 17.67 14.68
C ALA A 41 0.09 16.37 14.85
N GLY A 42 -0.55 15.88 13.77
CA GLY A 42 -1.25 14.61 13.75
C GLY A 42 -0.32 13.43 14.05
N THR A 43 0.84 13.36 13.41
CA THR A 43 1.83 12.30 13.66
C THR A 43 2.29 12.28 15.12
N ARG A 44 2.64 13.45 15.68
CA ARG A 44 3.02 13.53 17.11
C ARG A 44 1.90 13.08 18.02
N ARG A 45 0.64 13.47 17.74
CA ARG A 45 -0.51 13.07 18.55
C ARG A 45 -0.74 11.55 18.48
N ALA A 46 -0.67 10.97 17.29
CA ALA A 46 -0.79 9.53 17.09
C ALA A 46 0.28 8.77 17.88
N GLN A 47 1.55 9.15 17.72
CA GLN A 47 2.68 8.54 18.42
C GLN A 47 2.59 8.67 19.93
N HIS A 48 2.21 9.85 20.44
CA HIS A 48 2.01 10.08 21.88
C HIS A 48 0.93 9.15 22.47
N LEU A 49 -0.06 8.77 21.69
CA LEU A 49 -1.13 7.85 22.09
C LEU A 49 -0.83 6.38 21.72
N GLY A 50 0.40 6.06 21.31
CA GLY A 50 0.81 4.69 20.98
C GLY A 50 0.43 4.20 19.58
N TRP A 51 -0.07 5.07 18.70
CA TRP A 51 -0.42 4.70 17.32
C TRP A 51 0.76 4.89 16.35
N PRO A 52 1.03 3.90 15.48
CA PRO A 52 2.20 3.92 14.59
C PRO A 52 2.11 5.02 13.52
N ASN A 53 0.90 5.42 13.13
CA ASN A 53 0.68 6.48 12.16
C ASN A 53 -0.69 7.15 12.37
N THR A 54 -0.92 8.24 11.65
CA THR A 54 -2.18 8.99 11.72
C THR A 54 -3.38 8.21 11.21
N TYR A 55 -3.19 7.28 10.26
CA TYR A 55 -4.28 6.48 9.68
C TYR A 55 -4.88 5.50 10.70
N THR A 56 -4.02 4.71 11.36
CA THR A 56 -4.44 3.78 12.41
C THR A 56 -5.07 4.53 13.59
N PHE A 57 -4.51 5.68 13.96
CA PHE A 57 -5.08 6.56 14.97
C PHE A 57 -6.50 7.05 14.60
N THR A 58 -6.71 7.55 13.37
CA THR A 58 -8.04 8.04 12.98
C THR A 58 -9.07 6.92 12.89
N LYS A 59 -8.70 5.72 12.45
CA LYS A 59 -9.57 4.54 12.47
C LYS A 59 -9.98 4.16 13.90
N SER A 60 -9.03 4.15 14.83
CA SER A 60 -9.32 3.91 16.26
C SER A 60 -10.25 4.96 16.86
N LEU A 61 -10.09 6.24 16.52
CA LEU A 61 -11.01 7.29 16.94
C LEU A 61 -12.43 7.04 16.44
N GLY A 62 -12.59 6.64 15.18
CA GLY A 62 -13.88 6.28 14.60
C GLY A 62 -14.55 5.14 15.36
N GLU A 63 -13.81 4.07 15.67
CA GLU A 63 -14.32 2.97 16.48
C GLU A 63 -14.67 3.41 17.91
N SER A 64 -13.89 4.29 18.52
CA SER A 64 -14.16 4.82 19.86
C SER A 64 -15.45 5.64 19.92
N ILE A 65 -15.71 6.43 18.87
CA ILE A 65 -16.98 7.18 18.72
C ILE A 65 -18.15 6.20 18.59
N LEU A 66 -18.03 5.16 17.76
CA LEU A 66 -19.05 4.12 17.63
C LEU A 66 -19.29 3.38 18.95
N ALA A 67 -18.25 3.03 19.69
CA ALA A 67 -18.37 2.37 20.99
C ALA A 67 -19.07 3.22 22.05
N ARG A 68 -18.92 4.56 21.97
CA ARG A 68 -19.53 5.51 22.90
C ARG A 68 -20.97 5.87 22.52
N HIS A 69 -21.25 6.08 21.24
CA HIS A 69 -22.51 6.67 20.77
C HIS A 69 -23.40 5.71 19.97
N GLY A 70 -22.88 4.56 19.53
CA GLY A 70 -23.60 3.60 18.68
C GLY A 70 -24.08 2.34 19.39
N ARG A 71 -24.19 2.34 20.73
CA ARG A 71 -24.49 1.13 21.52
C ARG A 71 -25.86 0.51 21.19
N ASP A 72 -26.84 1.34 20.87
CA ASP A 72 -28.22 0.94 20.57
C ASP A 72 -28.47 0.75 19.07
N LEU A 73 -27.43 0.90 18.25
CA LEU A 73 -27.51 0.69 16.81
C LEU A 73 -27.06 -0.74 16.44
N PRO A 74 -27.69 -1.38 15.44
CA PRO A 74 -27.14 -2.58 14.84
C PRO A 74 -25.87 -2.22 14.06
N VAL A 75 -24.72 -2.30 14.72
CA VAL A 75 -23.42 -2.02 14.12
C VAL A 75 -22.49 -3.20 14.33
N ALA A 76 -21.83 -3.60 13.25
CA ALA A 76 -20.69 -4.50 13.26
C ALA A 76 -19.44 -3.74 12.77
N VAL A 77 -18.37 -3.76 13.57
CA VAL A 77 -17.08 -3.20 13.19
C VAL A 77 -16.27 -4.28 12.48
N VAL A 78 -15.88 -4.03 11.23
CA VAL A 78 -15.06 -4.96 10.45
C VAL A 78 -13.64 -4.44 10.33
N ARG A 79 -12.68 -5.30 10.66
CA ARG A 79 -11.25 -5.00 10.67
C ARG A 79 -10.52 -6.03 9.79
N PRO A 80 -10.38 -5.74 8.48
CA PRO A 80 -9.53 -6.57 7.64
C PRO A 80 -8.05 -6.33 7.97
N SER A 81 -7.23 -7.37 7.79
CA SER A 81 -5.77 -7.24 7.77
C SER A 81 -5.31 -6.58 6.46
N ILE A 82 -4.04 -6.76 6.07
CA ILE A 82 -3.52 -6.10 4.86
C ILE A 82 -4.22 -6.69 3.64
N VAL A 83 -5.15 -5.93 3.07
CA VAL A 83 -5.94 -6.37 1.92
C VAL A 83 -5.11 -6.35 0.66
N GLU A 84 -5.00 -7.51 0.03
CA GLU A 84 -4.17 -7.74 -1.14
C GLU A 84 -4.98 -8.38 -2.28
N THR A 85 -4.28 -8.71 -3.37
CA THR A 85 -4.84 -9.26 -4.61
C THR A 85 -5.87 -10.37 -4.38
N SER A 86 -6.93 -10.40 -5.19
CA SER A 86 -7.93 -11.45 -5.15
C SER A 86 -7.39 -12.83 -5.52
N THR A 87 -7.97 -13.85 -4.89
CA THR A 87 -7.72 -15.25 -5.22
C THR A 87 -8.61 -15.75 -6.36
N ARG A 88 -9.89 -15.37 -6.36
CA ARG A 88 -10.92 -15.90 -7.26
C ARG A 88 -11.76 -14.81 -7.92
N THR A 89 -12.37 -13.89 -7.16
CA THR A 89 -13.34 -12.92 -7.70
C THR A 89 -12.82 -11.47 -7.65
N PRO A 90 -13.14 -10.61 -8.63
CA PRO A 90 -13.88 -10.88 -9.88
C PRO A 90 -13.12 -11.76 -10.87
N PHE A 91 -11.80 -11.87 -10.72
CA PHE A 91 -10.94 -12.88 -11.36
C PHE A 91 -9.67 -13.02 -10.51
N SER A 92 -8.93 -14.11 -10.65
CA SER A 92 -7.67 -14.31 -9.92
C SER A 92 -6.64 -13.25 -10.33
N GLY A 93 -6.01 -12.59 -9.36
CA GLY A 93 -5.04 -11.56 -9.67
C GLY A 93 -5.63 -10.15 -9.83
N TRP A 94 -6.90 -9.93 -9.47
CA TRP A 94 -7.49 -8.59 -9.47
C TRP A 94 -6.91 -7.76 -8.33
N ASN A 95 -6.55 -6.52 -8.65
CA ASN A 95 -5.97 -5.56 -7.72
C ASN A 95 -6.25 -4.15 -8.24
N GLU A 96 -6.39 -3.18 -7.34
CA GLU A 96 -6.67 -1.79 -7.67
C GLU A 96 -5.65 -0.86 -7.01
N GLY A 97 -4.98 -0.05 -7.85
CA GLY A 97 -4.05 0.97 -7.39
C GLY A 97 -2.74 0.43 -6.80
N VAL A 98 -2.09 1.30 -6.01
CA VAL A 98 -0.89 0.96 -5.24
C VAL A 98 -1.32 0.59 -3.83
N ASN A 99 -1.28 -0.71 -3.53
CA ASN A 99 -1.65 -1.25 -2.24
C ASN A 99 -0.48 -1.24 -1.24
N THR A 100 -0.69 -1.84 -0.07
CA THR A 100 0.27 -1.78 1.03
C THR A 100 1.53 -2.61 0.74
N SER A 101 1.43 -3.84 0.21
CA SER A 101 2.63 -4.65 -0.08
C SER A 101 3.38 -4.19 -1.34
N GLY A 102 2.70 -3.54 -2.28
CA GLY A 102 3.22 -3.15 -3.60
C GLY A 102 4.57 -2.42 -3.56
N PRO A 103 4.72 -1.33 -2.78
CA PRO A 103 5.98 -0.62 -2.66
C PRO A 103 7.14 -1.45 -2.10
N LEU A 104 6.88 -2.30 -1.09
CA LEU A 104 7.90 -3.20 -0.54
C LEU A 104 8.30 -4.25 -1.56
N SER A 105 7.32 -4.88 -2.20
CA SER A 105 7.55 -5.88 -3.24
C SER A 105 8.34 -5.30 -4.41
N TYR A 106 7.99 -4.10 -4.88
CA TYR A 106 8.75 -3.39 -5.91
C TYR A 106 10.21 -3.17 -5.48
N LEU A 107 10.44 -2.71 -4.24
CA LEU A 107 11.77 -2.51 -3.69
C LEU A 107 12.59 -3.82 -3.67
N LEU A 108 11.97 -4.92 -3.24
CA LEU A 108 12.60 -6.26 -3.19
C LEU A 108 12.95 -6.79 -4.59
N GLY A 109 12.24 -6.33 -5.63
CA GLY A 109 12.56 -6.60 -7.04
C GLY A 109 13.71 -5.77 -7.63
N THR A 110 14.29 -4.85 -6.87
CA THR A 110 15.42 -4.00 -7.30
C THR A 110 16.78 -4.58 -6.87
N LYS A 111 17.84 -3.77 -6.93
CA LYS A 111 19.18 -4.13 -6.41
C LYS A 111 19.27 -3.99 -4.88
N PHE A 112 18.18 -3.65 -4.21
CA PHE A 112 18.09 -3.63 -2.76
C PHE A 112 18.33 -5.04 -2.18
N ARG A 113 19.04 -5.13 -1.05
CA ARG A 113 19.51 -6.43 -0.52
C ARG A 113 19.15 -6.68 0.94
N GLN A 114 18.98 -5.66 1.76
CA GLN A 114 18.92 -5.82 3.22
C GLN A 114 17.66 -5.16 3.76
N LEU A 115 16.59 -5.94 3.96
CA LEU A 115 15.34 -5.44 4.52
C LEU A 115 15.36 -5.58 6.05
N PRO A 116 15.32 -4.48 6.82
CA PRO A 116 15.21 -4.58 8.27
C PRO A 116 13.82 -5.12 8.61
N SER A 117 13.78 -6.34 9.13
CA SER A 117 12.52 -7.04 9.41
C SER A 117 12.71 -8.05 10.54
N ASN A 118 11.62 -8.33 11.24
CA ASN A 118 11.56 -9.42 12.21
C ASN A 118 11.07 -10.67 11.49
N GLU A 119 11.97 -11.63 11.29
CA GLU A 119 11.70 -12.85 10.50
C GLU A 119 10.50 -13.66 10.98
N ARG A 120 10.23 -13.69 12.28
CA ARG A 120 9.16 -14.49 12.90
C ARG A 120 7.81 -13.78 12.91
N LYS A 121 7.82 -12.47 12.68
CA LYS A 121 6.61 -11.67 12.73
C LYS A 121 5.71 -12.03 11.55
N CYS A 122 4.42 -12.24 11.83
CA CYS A 122 3.40 -12.40 10.80
C CYS A 122 3.19 -11.10 10.01
N LEU A 123 3.24 -11.22 8.68
CA LEU A 123 2.74 -10.23 7.74
C LEU A 123 1.30 -10.62 7.38
N ASP A 124 0.34 -10.13 8.15
CA ASP A 124 -1.06 -10.54 8.00
C ASP A 124 -1.67 -9.95 6.72
N VAL A 125 -1.68 -10.76 5.67
CA VAL A 125 -2.24 -10.48 4.37
C VAL A 125 -3.54 -11.24 4.21
N ILE A 126 -4.55 -10.61 3.60
CA ILE A 126 -5.81 -11.25 3.26
C ILE A 126 -6.24 -10.88 1.82
N PRO A 127 -6.66 -11.85 0.99
CA PRO A 127 -7.20 -11.55 -0.33
C PRO A 127 -8.47 -10.71 -0.26
N VAL A 128 -8.58 -9.70 -1.12
CA VAL A 128 -9.74 -8.78 -1.16
C VAL A 128 -11.07 -9.50 -1.36
N ASP A 129 -11.10 -10.57 -2.14
CA ASP A 129 -12.33 -11.31 -2.36
C ASP A 129 -12.78 -12.13 -1.15
N MET A 130 -11.83 -12.58 -0.33
CA MET A 130 -12.13 -13.20 0.96
C MET A 130 -12.69 -12.17 1.96
N VAL A 131 -12.15 -10.94 1.94
CA VAL A 131 -12.71 -9.82 2.72
C VAL A 131 -14.16 -9.53 2.30
N CYS A 132 -14.43 -9.47 0.99
CA CYS A 132 -15.78 -9.27 0.47
C CYS A 132 -16.74 -10.36 0.93
N ARG A 133 -16.35 -11.64 0.86
CA ARG A 133 -17.18 -12.76 1.38
C ARG A 133 -17.46 -12.62 2.86
N GLY A 134 -16.44 -12.35 3.67
CA GLY A 134 -16.58 -12.11 5.11
C GLY A 134 -17.54 -10.96 5.40
N MET A 135 -17.41 -9.84 4.68
CA MET A 135 -18.33 -8.70 4.81
C MET A 135 -19.76 -9.04 4.44
N THR A 136 -19.99 -9.85 3.40
CA THR A 136 -21.33 -10.33 3.01
C THR A 136 -21.95 -11.17 4.13
N LEU A 137 -21.19 -12.09 4.72
CA LEU A 137 -21.66 -12.89 5.86
C LEU A 137 -22.01 -12.01 7.07
N ILE A 138 -21.17 -11.04 7.38
CA ILE A 138 -21.38 -10.10 8.49
C ILE A 138 -22.64 -9.26 8.23
N ALA A 139 -22.85 -8.81 6.99
CA ALA A 139 -24.04 -8.06 6.61
C ALA A 139 -25.33 -8.90 6.77
N ALA A 140 -25.31 -10.17 6.36
CA ALA A 140 -26.44 -11.08 6.58
C ALA A 140 -26.73 -11.26 8.07
N ALA A 141 -25.69 -11.50 8.88
CA ALA A 141 -25.81 -11.59 10.34
C ALA A 141 -26.36 -10.30 10.97
N LEU A 142 -25.98 -9.14 10.42
CA LEU A 142 -26.45 -7.82 10.86
C LEU A 142 -27.94 -7.62 10.60
N VAL A 143 -28.41 -8.01 9.41
CA VAL A 143 -29.84 -7.94 9.03
C VAL A 143 -30.68 -8.80 9.96
N GLU A 144 -30.19 -10.01 10.27
CA GLU A 144 -30.84 -10.95 11.20
C GLU A 144 -30.65 -10.59 12.69
N ARG A 145 -29.94 -9.51 13.01
CA ARG A 145 -29.66 -9.08 14.39
C ARG A 145 -28.89 -10.11 15.23
N ARG A 146 -28.08 -10.95 14.58
CA ARG A 146 -27.22 -11.98 15.20
C ARG A 146 -25.72 -11.68 15.09
N GLN A 147 -25.36 -10.47 14.70
CA GLN A 147 -23.97 -10.06 14.54
C GLN A 147 -23.24 -9.98 15.89
N ALA A 148 -21.95 -10.32 15.89
CA ALA A 148 -21.00 -9.86 16.87
C ALA A 148 -20.70 -8.37 16.67
N ARG A 149 -20.18 -7.70 17.70
CA ARG A 149 -19.81 -6.28 17.60
C ARG A 149 -18.57 -6.03 16.76
N LEU A 150 -17.66 -7.01 16.68
CA LEU A 150 -16.37 -6.86 16.02
C LEU A 150 -16.01 -8.14 15.26
N TYR A 151 -15.54 -7.96 14.04
CA TYR A 151 -15.05 -9.02 13.17
C TYR A 151 -13.67 -8.67 12.66
N GLN A 152 -12.69 -9.53 12.98
CA GLN A 152 -11.41 -9.52 12.30
C GLN A 152 -11.54 -10.36 11.03
N LEU A 153 -11.03 -9.86 9.91
CA LEU A 153 -10.87 -10.63 8.67
C LEU A 153 -9.37 -10.72 8.39
N ALA A 154 -8.77 -11.80 8.86
CA ALA A 154 -7.32 -11.93 8.99
C ALA A 154 -6.87 -13.37 8.77
N THR A 155 -5.58 -13.57 8.48
CA THR A 155 -4.98 -14.90 8.28
C THR A 155 -4.00 -15.30 9.37
N SER A 156 -3.46 -14.37 10.16
CA SER A 156 -2.31 -14.64 11.03
C SER A 156 -2.53 -15.71 12.10
N ALA A 157 -3.74 -15.87 12.64
CA ALA A 157 -4.02 -16.89 13.65
C ALA A 157 -4.18 -18.31 13.07
N SER A 158 -4.77 -18.44 11.88
CA SER A 158 -5.14 -19.74 11.30
C SER A 158 -4.23 -20.21 10.16
N ASN A 159 -3.63 -19.29 9.41
CA ASN A 159 -2.74 -19.57 8.29
C ASN A 159 -1.63 -18.51 8.18
N PRO A 160 -0.69 -18.45 9.13
CA PRO A 160 0.32 -17.40 9.20
C PRO A 160 1.29 -17.42 8.01
N CYS A 161 1.60 -16.23 7.49
CA CYS A 161 2.74 -15.99 6.60
C CYS A 161 3.69 -15.00 7.27
N ASP A 162 4.85 -15.48 7.70
CA ASP A 162 5.84 -14.63 8.38
C ASP A 162 6.66 -13.78 7.40
N MET A 163 7.38 -12.79 7.94
CA MET A 163 8.24 -11.92 7.15
C MET A 163 9.32 -12.70 6.40
N ARG A 164 9.91 -13.73 7.01
CA ARG A 164 10.93 -14.55 6.34
C ARG A 164 10.34 -15.21 5.09
N ARG A 165 9.17 -15.84 5.20
CA ARG A 165 8.48 -16.55 4.14
C ARG A 165 8.00 -15.60 3.05
N SER A 166 7.39 -14.47 3.41
CA SER A 166 6.93 -13.46 2.44
C SER A 166 8.09 -12.82 1.67
N ILE A 167 9.24 -12.55 2.31
CA ILE A 167 10.45 -12.07 1.62
C ILE A 167 11.00 -13.13 0.66
N GLU A 168 11.11 -14.39 1.12
CA GLU A 168 11.55 -15.51 0.30
C GLU A 168 10.66 -15.68 -0.95
N LEU A 169 9.35 -15.77 -0.76
CA LEU A 169 8.38 -15.94 -1.85
C LEU A 169 8.40 -14.76 -2.82
N THR A 170 8.55 -13.53 -2.33
CA THR A 170 8.73 -12.35 -3.17
C THR A 170 9.99 -12.48 -4.03
N GLY A 171 11.13 -12.85 -3.43
CA GLY A 171 12.39 -13.09 -4.13
C GLY A 171 12.27 -14.16 -5.21
N LEU A 172 11.63 -15.29 -4.90
CA LEU A 172 11.37 -16.38 -5.84
C LEU A 172 10.47 -15.94 -7.00
N ALA A 173 9.42 -15.17 -6.74
CA ALA A 173 8.53 -14.64 -7.77
C ALA A 173 9.25 -13.66 -8.71
N HIS A 174 10.08 -12.76 -8.16
CA HIS A 174 10.92 -11.87 -8.96
C HIS A 174 11.91 -12.67 -9.82
N ARG A 175 12.55 -13.68 -9.24
CA ARG A 175 13.47 -14.59 -9.94
C ARG A 175 12.77 -15.33 -11.07
N LYS A 176 11.58 -15.91 -10.84
CA LYS A 176 10.75 -16.56 -11.87
C LYS A 176 10.49 -15.61 -13.03
N HIS A 177 10.12 -14.37 -12.75
CA HIS A 177 9.84 -13.36 -13.77
C HIS A 177 11.08 -12.88 -14.54
N TYR A 178 12.22 -12.66 -13.88
CA TYR A 178 13.42 -12.16 -14.56
C TYR A 178 14.16 -13.26 -15.34
N ARG A 179 14.01 -14.53 -14.97
CA ARG A 179 14.58 -15.67 -15.72
C ARG A 179 14.01 -15.81 -17.13
N THR A 180 12.77 -15.40 -17.36
CA THR A 180 12.13 -15.48 -18.69
C THR A 180 12.52 -14.33 -19.62
N GLN A 181 13.40 -13.44 -19.19
CA GLN A 181 13.72 -12.20 -19.89
C GLN A 181 15.22 -12.09 -20.19
N GLN A 182 15.57 -11.59 -21.38
CA GLN A 182 16.96 -11.37 -21.77
C GLN A 182 17.48 -10.00 -21.31
N GLY A 183 18.79 -9.92 -21.00
CA GLY A 183 19.51 -8.68 -20.74
C GLY A 183 20.30 -8.66 -19.43
N LEU A 184 21.43 -7.95 -19.43
CA LEU A 184 22.40 -7.89 -18.31
C LEU A 184 21.77 -7.37 -17.00
N ASP A 185 20.93 -6.33 -17.05
CA ASP A 185 20.27 -5.80 -15.84
C ASP A 185 19.31 -6.83 -15.20
N ARG A 186 18.65 -7.65 -16.03
CA ARG A 186 17.70 -8.67 -15.57
C ARG A 186 18.45 -9.88 -15.01
N TRP A 187 19.55 -10.28 -15.67
CA TRP A 187 20.48 -11.27 -15.14
C TRP A 187 21.05 -10.85 -13.77
N LEU A 188 21.44 -9.58 -13.62
CA LEU A 188 21.87 -9.04 -12.33
C LEU A 188 20.74 -9.14 -11.31
N LYS A 189 19.52 -8.70 -11.62
CA LYS A 189 18.38 -8.80 -10.68
C LYS A 189 18.10 -10.22 -10.21
N VAL A 190 18.28 -11.25 -11.06
CA VAL A 190 18.16 -12.66 -10.66
C VAL A 190 19.15 -13.05 -9.53
N LYS A 191 20.33 -12.41 -9.47
CA LYS A 191 21.36 -12.62 -8.46
C LYS A 191 21.19 -11.72 -7.22
N PHE A 192 20.34 -10.71 -7.30
CA PHE A 192 20.10 -9.74 -6.23
C PHE A 192 18.85 -10.09 -5.41
N GLU A 193 18.97 -11.09 -4.53
CA GLU A 193 17.89 -11.50 -3.62
C GLU A 193 17.98 -10.77 -2.27
N SER A 194 16.90 -10.11 -1.89
CA SER A 194 16.82 -9.46 -0.59
C SER A 194 16.80 -10.47 0.55
N ILE A 195 17.52 -10.16 1.62
CA ILE A 195 17.55 -10.94 2.85
C ILE A 195 16.93 -10.11 4.00
N PRO A 196 16.19 -10.75 4.91
CA PRO A 196 15.85 -10.12 6.18
C PRO A 196 17.14 -9.85 6.97
N VAL A 197 17.19 -8.72 7.66
CA VAL A 197 18.30 -8.36 8.55
C VAL A 197 17.79 -7.69 9.82
N SER A 198 18.61 -7.72 10.88
CA SER A 198 18.35 -6.91 12.06
C SER A 198 18.49 -5.41 11.75
N GLU A 199 17.81 -4.60 12.56
CA GLU A 199 17.89 -3.13 12.48
C GLU A 199 19.33 -2.62 12.60
N GLN A 200 20.08 -3.13 13.58
CA GLN A 200 21.48 -2.76 13.78
C GLN A 200 22.36 -3.05 12.56
N ARG A 201 22.11 -4.18 11.89
CA ARG A 201 22.83 -4.53 10.65
C ARG A 201 22.45 -3.59 9.51
N TYR A 202 21.16 -3.27 9.38
CA TYR A 202 20.68 -2.34 8.37
C TYR A 202 21.30 -0.95 8.54
N GLU A 203 21.33 -0.41 9.76
CA GLU A 203 21.91 0.90 10.05
C GLU A 203 23.41 0.96 9.74
N ARG A 204 24.16 -0.10 10.06
CA ARG A 204 25.61 -0.15 9.86
C ARG A 204 26.03 -0.44 8.42
N LEU A 205 25.30 -1.31 7.71
CA LEU A 205 25.80 -1.93 6.46
C LEU A 205 24.90 -1.71 5.23
N SER A 206 23.83 -0.92 5.32
CA SER A 206 22.86 -0.76 4.22
C SER A 206 22.75 0.70 3.73
N ILE A 207 21.53 1.24 3.67
CA ILE A 207 21.22 2.53 3.03
C ILE A 207 21.93 3.74 3.69
N PRO A 208 22.04 3.86 5.03
CA PRO A 208 22.73 4.99 5.64
C PRO A 208 24.20 5.10 5.22
N MET A 209 24.91 3.96 5.19
CA MET A 209 26.29 3.88 4.72
C MET A 209 26.41 4.24 3.24
N GLN A 210 25.56 3.68 2.37
CA GLN A 210 25.56 4.02 0.94
C GLN A 210 25.30 5.51 0.71
N LYS A 211 24.40 6.11 1.49
CA LYS A 211 24.09 7.55 1.44
C LYS A 211 25.26 8.40 1.90
N ALA A 212 25.97 8.00 2.96
CA ALA A 212 27.18 8.69 3.41
C ALA A 212 28.27 8.70 2.32
N VAL A 213 28.50 7.56 1.66
CA VAL A 213 29.45 7.45 0.55
C VAL A 213 29.03 8.31 -0.64
N VAL A 214 27.78 8.17 -1.11
CA VAL A 214 27.25 8.91 -2.27
C VAL A 214 27.25 10.42 -2.01
N SER A 215 26.84 10.86 -0.82
CA SER A 215 26.87 12.28 -0.45
C SER A 215 28.30 12.81 -0.31
N GLY A 216 29.27 11.97 0.11
CA GLY A 216 30.70 12.29 0.08
C GLY A 216 31.19 12.54 -1.35
N ILE A 217 30.89 11.64 -2.28
CA ILE A 217 31.26 11.78 -3.71
C ILE A 217 30.63 13.05 -4.31
N ASN A 218 29.33 13.29 -4.06
CA ASN A 218 28.66 14.49 -4.58
C ASN A 218 29.23 15.79 -3.98
N ARG A 219 29.63 15.80 -2.70
CA ARG A 219 30.31 16.95 -2.07
C ARG A 219 31.71 17.18 -2.64
N ALA A 220 32.48 16.11 -2.88
CA ALA A 220 33.78 16.22 -3.54
C ALA A 220 33.64 16.78 -4.96
N ALA A 221 32.63 16.33 -5.71
CA ALA A 221 32.31 16.87 -7.03
C ALA A 221 31.94 18.37 -6.98
N ASP A 222 31.19 18.80 -5.96
CA ASP A 222 30.88 20.23 -5.73
C ASP A 222 32.16 21.03 -5.46
N SER A 223 33.08 20.52 -4.61
CA SER A 223 34.36 21.18 -4.33
C SER A 223 35.29 21.25 -5.55
N LEU A 224 35.16 20.29 -6.48
CA LEU A 224 35.91 20.26 -7.75
C LEU A 224 35.24 21.09 -8.86
N GLY A 225 34.16 21.81 -8.56
CA GLY A 225 33.49 22.70 -9.52
C GLY A 225 32.72 21.99 -10.63
N LEU A 226 32.41 20.69 -10.48
CA LEU A 226 31.66 19.95 -11.49
C LEU A 226 30.21 20.47 -11.55
N LYS A 227 29.79 20.96 -12.72
CA LYS A 227 28.42 21.48 -12.93
C LYS A 227 27.32 20.45 -12.67
N LYS A 228 27.61 19.15 -12.75
CA LYS A 228 26.65 18.07 -12.51
C LYS A 228 27.18 17.10 -11.46
N LYS A 229 26.34 16.83 -10.47
CA LYS A 229 26.58 15.80 -9.46
C LYS A 229 26.50 14.41 -10.10
N PRO A 230 27.56 13.60 -10.07
CA PRO A 230 27.60 12.32 -10.78
C PRO A 230 26.56 11.32 -10.24
N LEU A 231 26.24 11.37 -8.94
CA LEU A 231 25.38 10.40 -8.28
C LEU A 231 24.07 10.99 -7.73
N ALA A 232 23.61 12.13 -8.23
CA ALA A 232 22.39 12.78 -7.74
C ALA A 232 21.11 11.94 -7.92
N ARG A 233 21.07 11.05 -8.92
CA ARG A 233 19.94 10.10 -9.07
C ARG A 233 19.98 9.04 -7.95
N GLN A 234 21.14 8.43 -7.74
CA GLN A 234 21.32 7.40 -6.71
C GLN A 234 21.05 7.95 -5.30
N GLU A 235 21.50 9.16 -5.01
CA GLU A 235 21.20 9.84 -3.73
C GLU A 235 19.68 9.98 -3.50
N ARG A 236 18.93 10.42 -4.53
CA ARG A 236 17.48 10.54 -4.46
C ARG A 236 16.79 9.20 -4.26
N ASP A 237 17.26 8.16 -4.94
CA ASP A 237 16.70 6.81 -4.82
C ASP A 237 16.97 6.23 -3.42
N LEU A 238 18.16 6.42 -2.86
CA LEU A 238 18.48 6.03 -1.48
C LEU A 238 17.58 6.74 -0.45
N ILE A 239 17.35 8.05 -0.61
CA ILE A 239 16.45 8.81 0.27
C ILE A 239 15.00 8.30 0.18
N ARG A 240 14.54 7.89 -1.01
CA ARG A 240 13.20 7.29 -1.17
C ARG A 240 13.12 5.95 -0.45
N THR A 241 14.13 5.10 -0.61
CA THR A 241 14.20 3.78 0.04
C THR A 241 14.22 3.89 1.57
N GLU A 242 15.02 4.81 2.12
CA GLU A 242 15.07 5.11 3.56
C GLU A 242 13.69 5.51 4.10
N LYS A 243 13.02 6.46 3.43
CA LYS A 243 11.67 6.89 3.81
C LYS A 243 10.64 5.77 3.73
N LEU A 244 10.76 4.91 2.72
CA LEU A 244 9.88 3.75 2.56
C LEU A 244 10.08 2.79 3.74
N ILE A 245 11.32 2.47 4.08
CA ILE A 245 11.62 1.56 5.19
C ILE A 245 11.13 2.12 6.53
N GLU A 246 11.38 3.41 6.81
CA GLU A 246 10.88 4.07 8.01
C GLU A 246 9.34 4.06 8.09
N LEU A 247 8.64 4.22 6.97
CA LEU A 247 7.17 4.16 6.91
C LEU A 247 6.64 2.76 7.28
N TYR A 248 7.31 1.70 6.83
CA TYR A 248 6.86 0.32 7.03
C TYR A 248 7.40 -0.33 8.29
N LYS A 249 8.43 0.23 8.91
CA LYS A 249 9.11 -0.28 10.11
C LYS A 249 8.16 -0.75 11.22
N PRO A 250 7.08 -0.01 11.58
CA PRO A 250 6.14 -0.50 12.59
C PRO A 250 5.46 -1.82 12.22
N PHE A 251 5.27 -2.07 10.91
CA PHE A 251 4.50 -3.18 10.36
C PHE A 251 5.36 -4.38 9.95
N ILE A 252 6.68 -4.22 9.80
CA ILE A 252 7.59 -5.31 9.37
C ILE A 252 8.64 -5.69 10.41
N LEU A 253 8.84 -4.83 11.43
CA LEU A 253 9.90 -5.01 12.42
C LEU A 253 9.39 -4.90 13.86
N LEU A 254 8.67 -3.83 14.20
CA LEU A 254 8.45 -3.46 15.61
C LEU A 254 7.23 -4.13 16.25
N ASN A 255 6.07 -4.09 15.60
CA ASN A 255 4.82 -4.50 16.24
C ASN A 255 4.48 -5.95 15.90
N GLU A 256 4.39 -6.84 16.87
CA GLU A 256 3.94 -8.22 16.68
C GLU A 256 2.46 -8.35 17.04
N HIS A 257 1.63 -8.67 16.06
CA HIS A 257 0.20 -8.87 16.23
C HIS A 257 -0.22 -10.14 15.52
N VAL A 258 -1.03 -10.94 16.21
CA VAL A 258 -1.77 -12.08 15.68
C VAL A 258 -3.25 -11.77 15.87
N PHE A 259 -4.02 -11.89 14.80
CA PHE A 259 -5.43 -11.52 14.75
C PHE A 259 -6.28 -12.77 14.58
N GLU A 260 -7.09 -13.06 15.59
CA GLU A 260 -8.06 -14.15 15.58
C GLU A 260 -9.34 -13.73 14.84
N ALA A 261 -9.73 -14.49 13.83
CA ALA A 261 -10.90 -14.23 12.99
C ALA A 261 -12.13 -15.09 13.38
N GLU A 262 -12.23 -15.49 14.66
CA GLU A 262 -13.19 -16.49 15.12
C GLU A 262 -14.65 -16.15 14.80
N ASN A 263 -15.08 -14.90 15.04
CA ASN A 263 -16.45 -14.48 14.74
C ASN A 263 -16.81 -14.65 13.26
N ALA A 264 -15.88 -14.41 12.33
CA ALA A 264 -16.11 -14.61 10.90
C ALA A 264 -16.16 -16.09 10.53
N ARG A 265 -15.34 -16.92 11.19
CA ARG A 265 -15.34 -18.37 11.02
C ARG A 265 -16.65 -19.00 11.50
N LEU A 266 -17.17 -18.55 12.64
CA LEU A 266 -18.46 -19.01 13.15
C LEU A 266 -19.59 -18.73 12.14
N LEU A 267 -19.62 -17.53 11.55
CA LEU A 267 -20.59 -17.22 10.49
C LEU A 267 -20.42 -18.11 9.26
N SER A 268 -19.17 -18.37 8.85
CA SER A 268 -18.89 -19.25 7.72
C SER A 268 -19.27 -20.71 7.99
N ALA A 269 -19.10 -21.19 9.22
CA ALA A 269 -19.43 -22.55 9.61
C ALA A 269 -20.94 -22.84 9.56
N MET A 270 -21.77 -21.80 9.76
CA MET A 270 -23.24 -21.88 9.69
C MET A 270 -23.78 -21.98 8.26
N LEU A 271 -22.95 -21.77 7.23
CA LEU A 271 -23.38 -21.89 5.84
C LEU A 271 -23.73 -23.33 5.47
N SER A 272 -24.78 -23.48 4.65
CA SER A 272 -25.08 -24.75 4.01
C SER A 272 -23.94 -25.14 3.03
N PRO A 273 -23.77 -26.43 2.72
CA PRO A 273 -22.73 -26.88 1.79
C PRO A 273 -22.73 -26.15 0.44
N GLU A 274 -23.92 -25.79 -0.06
CA GLU A 274 -24.13 -25.13 -1.34
C GLU A 274 -23.66 -23.66 -1.32
N GLU A 275 -23.77 -22.99 -0.17
CA GLU A 275 -23.41 -21.57 -0.03
C GLU A 275 -21.92 -21.36 0.28
N ARG A 276 -21.24 -22.39 0.81
CA ARG A 276 -19.83 -22.31 1.22
C ARG A 276 -18.90 -21.93 0.06
N GLU A 277 -19.13 -22.43 -1.14
CA GLU A 277 -18.29 -22.09 -2.29
C GLU A 277 -18.36 -20.59 -2.63
N ALA A 278 -19.54 -19.99 -2.50
CA ALA A 278 -19.78 -18.59 -2.82
C ALA A 278 -19.32 -17.67 -1.67
N PHE A 279 -19.70 -17.98 -0.44
CA PHE A 279 -19.60 -17.06 0.70
C PHE A 279 -18.65 -17.49 1.81
N GLY A 280 -18.05 -18.68 1.72
CA GLY A 280 -17.15 -19.20 2.75
C GLY A 280 -15.96 -18.27 3.05
N PHE A 281 -15.64 -18.17 4.34
CA PHE A 281 -14.47 -17.47 4.87
C PHE A 281 -13.45 -18.48 5.38
N GLU A 282 -12.52 -18.87 4.52
CA GLU A 282 -11.59 -19.98 4.74
C GLU A 282 -10.13 -19.54 4.51
N PRO A 283 -9.52 -18.79 5.44
CA PRO A 283 -8.13 -18.33 5.31
C PRO A 283 -7.11 -19.47 5.19
N GLU A 284 -7.40 -20.66 5.71
CA GLU A 284 -6.54 -21.85 5.59
C GLU A 284 -6.46 -22.42 4.17
N ALA A 285 -7.41 -22.08 3.30
CA ALA A 285 -7.38 -22.51 1.90
C ALA A 285 -6.32 -21.78 1.06
N ILE A 286 -5.66 -20.77 1.62
CA ILE A 286 -4.61 -20.02 0.92
C ILE A 286 -3.31 -20.83 0.92
N ASP A 287 -2.92 -21.32 -0.26
CA ASP A 287 -1.55 -21.76 -0.50
C ASP A 287 -0.67 -20.52 -0.72
N TRP A 288 0.13 -20.17 0.28
CA TRP A 288 1.03 -19.02 0.22
C TRP A 288 2.04 -19.09 -0.92
N TRP A 289 2.52 -20.28 -1.31
CA TRP A 289 3.46 -20.40 -2.40
C TRP A 289 2.81 -20.01 -3.73
N ASP A 290 1.64 -20.60 -4.03
CA ASP A 290 0.90 -20.32 -5.25
C ASP A 290 0.39 -18.87 -5.27
N TYR A 291 -0.23 -18.44 -4.17
CA TYR A 291 -0.75 -17.09 -4.02
C TYR A 291 0.33 -16.05 -4.27
N TRP A 292 1.52 -16.18 -3.69
CA TRP A 292 2.55 -15.15 -3.86
C TRP A 292 3.17 -15.18 -5.27
N ILE A 293 3.58 -16.35 -5.74
CA ILE A 293 4.40 -16.48 -6.95
C ILE A 293 3.56 -16.38 -8.23
N ASN A 294 2.35 -16.94 -8.22
CA ASN A 294 1.52 -17.09 -9.41
C ASN A 294 0.36 -16.08 -9.48
N ILE A 295 -0.08 -15.53 -8.33
CA ILE A 295 -1.22 -14.60 -8.28
C ILE A 295 -0.77 -13.19 -7.92
N HIS A 296 -0.29 -12.99 -6.70
CA HIS A 296 -0.07 -11.68 -6.09
C HIS A 296 1.05 -10.88 -6.75
N ILE A 297 2.25 -11.44 -6.88
CA ILE A 297 3.38 -10.72 -7.50
C ILE A 297 3.13 -10.44 -9.00
N PRO A 298 2.62 -11.39 -9.81
CA PRO A 298 2.20 -11.08 -11.18
C PRO A 298 1.14 -9.98 -11.26
N ALA A 299 0.15 -9.98 -10.35
CA ALA A 299 -0.86 -8.93 -10.27
C ALA A 299 -0.23 -7.57 -9.93
N LEU A 300 0.67 -7.49 -8.95
CA LEU A 300 1.38 -6.24 -8.63
C LEU A 300 2.15 -5.71 -9.84
N ARG A 301 2.80 -6.58 -10.61
CA ARG A 301 3.49 -6.19 -11.84
C ARG A 301 2.57 -5.63 -12.91
N ARG A 302 1.32 -6.11 -12.96
CA ARG A 302 0.31 -5.65 -13.91
C ARG A 302 -0.35 -4.34 -13.46
N TRP A 303 -0.74 -4.25 -12.19
CA TRP A 303 -1.64 -3.20 -11.69
C TRP A 303 -0.95 -2.13 -10.83
N CYS A 304 0.14 -2.46 -10.13
CA CYS A 304 0.77 -1.57 -9.15
C CYS A 304 2.10 -0.98 -9.66
N TYR A 305 2.99 -1.80 -10.22
CA TYR A 305 4.34 -1.36 -10.59
C TYR A 305 4.35 -0.29 -11.69
N PRO A 306 3.48 -0.35 -12.73
CA PRO A 306 3.42 0.72 -13.73
C PRO A 306 3.09 2.08 -13.11
N LEU A 307 2.15 2.12 -12.15
CA LEU A 307 1.77 3.34 -11.46
C LEU A 307 2.93 3.92 -10.64
N MET A 308 3.71 3.07 -9.98
CA MET A 308 4.92 3.49 -9.26
C MET A 308 6.01 4.05 -10.19
N GLU A 309 6.05 3.55 -11.43
CA GLU A 309 6.95 4.03 -12.49
C GLU A 309 6.41 5.27 -13.22
N GLY A 310 5.22 5.76 -12.86
CA GLY A 310 4.56 6.89 -13.53
C GLY A 310 4.00 6.54 -14.91
N LYS A 311 3.82 5.24 -15.21
CA LYS A 311 3.23 4.75 -16.45
C LYS A 311 1.72 4.55 -16.27
N PRO A 312 0.90 4.92 -17.27
CA PRO A 312 -0.52 4.62 -17.22
C PRO A 312 -0.74 3.10 -17.25
N LEU A 313 -1.82 2.66 -16.63
CA LEU A 313 -2.30 1.29 -16.80
C LEU A 313 -2.89 1.11 -18.20
N GLU A 314 -2.91 -0.13 -18.69
CA GLU A 314 -3.61 -0.45 -19.92
C GLU A 314 -5.07 0.02 -19.82
N PRO A 315 -5.54 0.83 -20.78
CA PRO A 315 -6.90 1.34 -20.75
C PRO A 315 -7.87 0.15 -20.84
N ARG A 316 -8.74 0.01 -19.84
CA ARG A 316 -9.86 -0.93 -19.90
C ARG A 316 -11.03 -0.21 -20.57
N SER A 317 -11.69 -0.89 -21.50
CA SER A 317 -13.01 -0.47 -21.92
C SER A 317 -13.92 -0.38 -20.68
N PRO A 318 -14.69 0.70 -20.52
CA PRO A 318 -15.70 0.77 -19.48
C PRO A 318 -16.58 -0.47 -19.57
N ARG A 319 -16.86 -1.10 -18.42
CA ARG A 319 -17.79 -2.23 -18.41
C ARG A 319 -19.16 -1.69 -18.82
N GLU A 320 -19.68 -2.17 -19.95
CA GLU A 320 -21.06 -1.92 -20.33
C GLU A 320 -21.94 -2.62 -19.30
N LEU A 321 -22.59 -1.81 -18.46
CA LEU A 321 -23.61 -2.29 -17.54
C LEU A 321 -24.90 -2.43 -18.34
N ASP A 322 -25.20 -3.65 -18.78
CA ASP A 322 -26.49 -3.98 -19.39
C ASP A 322 -27.56 -4.02 -18.30
N TRP A 323 -28.10 -2.85 -17.99
CA TRP A 323 -29.21 -2.69 -17.03
C TRP A 323 -30.50 -3.36 -17.49
N ALA A 324 -30.67 -3.64 -18.79
CA ALA A 324 -31.88 -4.24 -19.34
C ALA A 324 -32.04 -5.72 -18.92
N ARG A 325 -30.92 -6.44 -18.80
CA ARG A 325 -30.92 -7.83 -18.29
C ARG A 325 -31.27 -7.96 -16.81
N ALA A 326 -31.10 -6.89 -16.01
CA ALA A 326 -31.34 -6.94 -14.56
C ALA A 326 -32.79 -6.63 -14.16
N THR A 327 -33.57 -5.94 -15.00
CA THR A 327 -34.92 -5.44 -14.64
C THR A 327 -36.05 -5.95 -15.55
N GLY A 328 -35.75 -6.73 -16.59
CA GLY A 328 -36.77 -7.33 -17.46
C GLY A 328 -37.65 -6.33 -18.22
N SER A 329 -37.25 -5.06 -18.30
CA SER A 329 -37.97 -4.00 -19.00
C SER A 329 -37.05 -3.29 -20.01
N PRO A 330 -37.55 -2.87 -21.18
CA PRO A 330 -36.75 -2.17 -22.18
C PRO A 330 -36.30 -0.79 -21.65
N VAL A 331 -35.01 -0.51 -21.76
CA VAL A 331 -34.38 0.76 -21.33
C VAL A 331 -34.73 1.87 -22.33
N PRO A 332 -35.15 3.08 -21.89
CA PRO A 332 -35.33 4.22 -22.80
C PRO A 332 -33.98 4.69 -23.35
N ALA A 333 -33.97 5.20 -24.59
CA ALA A 333 -32.77 5.64 -25.29
C ALA A 333 -31.91 6.63 -24.46
N PRO A 334 -30.57 6.56 -24.57
CA PRO A 334 -29.68 7.38 -23.78
C PRO A 334 -29.85 8.87 -24.12
N VAL A 335 -30.19 9.68 -23.12
CA VAL A 335 -30.17 11.14 -23.21
C VAL A 335 -28.71 11.60 -23.13
N SER A 336 -28.24 12.26 -24.17
CA SER A 336 -26.90 12.88 -24.20
C SER A 336 -26.89 14.12 -23.31
N HIS A 337 -26.30 14.00 -22.12
CA HIS A 337 -25.94 15.18 -21.32
C HIS A 337 -24.45 15.53 -21.51
N PRO A 338 -24.11 16.77 -21.90
CA PRO A 338 -22.74 17.21 -21.99
C PRO A 338 -22.31 17.80 -20.64
N ASP A 339 -21.70 17.02 -19.75
CA ASP A 339 -20.97 17.60 -18.61
C ASP A 339 -19.74 16.76 -18.21
N PRO A 340 -18.50 17.29 -18.31
CA PRO A 340 -17.26 16.55 -18.10
C PRO A 340 -16.78 16.54 -16.63
N GLN A 341 -17.66 16.27 -15.65
CA GLN A 341 -17.29 16.38 -14.22
C GLN A 341 -16.91 15.08 -13.50
N TRP A 342 -17.03 13.91 -14.14
CA TRP A 342 -16.61 12.65 -13.52
C TRP A 342 -15.25 12.17 -14.02
N ARG A 343 -14.19 12.81 -13.51
CA ARG A 343 -12.87 12.18 -13.40
C ARG A 343 -12.56 11.99 -11.92
N SER A 344 -12.48 10.73 -11.52
CA SER A 344 -12.16 10.27 -10.16
C SER A 344 -10.88 10.90 -9.63
N SER A 345 -10.93 11.26 -8.35
CA SER A 345 -9.80 11.75 -7.53
C SER A 345 -9.00 10.62 -6.93
#